data_AF-A0A095VE13-F1
#
_entry.id   AF-A0A095VE13-F1
#
_cell.length_a   1.000
_cell.length_b   1.000
_cell.length_c   1.000
_cell.angle_alpha   90.00
_cell.angle_beta   90.00
_cell.angle_gamma   90.00
#
_symmetry.space_group_name_H-M   'P 1'
#
loop_
_entity.id
_entity.type
_entity.pdbx_description
1 polymer ?
#
loop_
_entity_poly.entity_id
_entity_poly.type
_entity_poly.pdbx_seq_one_letter_code
_entity_poly.pdbx_strand_id
1 'polypeptide(L)'
;MKMYTLFCSAAVALASAPSAVAACYDVSKNEPSELSGHLSHRIFPGPPNFEDVQKGDTPEPGYVLKLDEPICITGDDFADPKYMFDEVQLVPNETTEKDMARLRDAEVFVDVLNPMPAMTAHHHRPLLAWVKAISSSRDITESYGTAATTIEAFYAALHSGDGKLASTFVVPEKTRKGAFSAQALTGFYGSLSEPITLVDIHRTGDSRFAVRYRFRNGKQACDGSAVITTVKRGGRDFIQAIRAQNGC
;
A
#
# COMPACT_ATOMS: atom_id res chain seq x y z
N MET A 1 13.05 11.90 -74.16
CA MET A 1 13.46 10.71 -73.38
C MET A 1 12.66 10.68 -72.09
N LYS A 2 11.80 9.68 -71.92
CA LYS A 2 11.00 9.43 -70.70
C LYS A 2 11.92 8.81 -69.65
N MET A 3 11.91 9.30 -68.41
CA MET A 3 12.49 8.56 -67.29
C MET A 3 11.57 8.68 -66.06
N TYR A 4 11.29 7.52 -65.49
CA TYR A 4 10.17 7.19 -64.61
C TYR A 4 10.41 7.60 -63.16
N THR A 5 9.38 8.13 -62.51
CA THR A 5 9.31 8.37 -61.07
C THR A 5 9.10 7.04 -60.33
N LEU A 6 10.04 6.64 -59.48
CA LEU A 6 9.92 5.44 -58.64
C LEU A 6 9.25 5.84 -57.31
N PHE A 7 8.04 5.31 -57.06
CA PHE A 7 7.38 5.39 -55.75
C PHE A 7 7.88 4.24 -54.86
N CYS A 8 8.61 4.56 -53.79
CA CYS A 8 8.93 3.61 -52.72
C CYS A 8 7.79 3.58 -51.69
N SER A 9 6.96 2.55 -51.74
CA SER A 9 5.99 2.24 -50.69
C SER A 9 6.72 1.62 -49.50
N ALA A 10 6.85 2.37 -48.40
CA ALA A 10 7.33 1.83 -47.13
C ALA A 10 6.20 1.04 -46.44
N ALA A 11 6.31 -0.28 -46.43
CA ALA A 11 5.44 -1.15 -45.65
C ALA A 11 5.80 -1.02 -44.15
N VAL A 12 4.88 -0.47 -43.36
CA VAL A 12 4.97 -0.45 -41.90
C VAL A 12 4.57 -1.84 -41.40
N ALA A 13 5.56 -2.63 -40.96
CA ALA A 13 5.32 -3.88 -40.26
C ALA A 13 4.93 -3.58 -38.81
N LEU A 14 3.65 -3.77 -38.48
CA LEU A 14 3.17 -3.80 -37.09
C LEU A 14 3.67 -5.09 -36.44
N ALA A 15 4.75 -5.00 -35.68
CA ALA A 15 5.23 -6.10 -34.84
C ALA A 15 4.30 -6.24 -33.63
N SER A 16 3.43 -7.25 -33.66
CA SER A 16 2.68 -7.69 -32.49
C SER A 16 3.65 -8.36 -31.50
N ALA A 17 4.06 -7.65 -30.45
CA ALA A 17 4.80 -8.27 -29.36
C ALA A 17 3.89 -9.30 -28.66
N PRO A 18 4.34 -10.55 -28.44
CA PRO A 18 3.58 -11.50 -27.63
C PRO A 18 3.55 -11.01 -26.18
N SER A 19 2.35 -10.88 -25.60
CA SER A 19 2.19 -10.74 -24.16
C SER A 19 2.74 -12.00 -23.50
N ALA A 20 3.90 -11.89 -22.88
CA ALA A 20 4.42 -12.95 -22.03
C ALA A 20 3.46 -13.09 -20.84
N VAL A 21 2.64 -14.15 -20.85
CA VAL A 21 2.00 -14.61 -19.62
C VAL A 21 3.15 -14.98 -18.69
N ALA A 22 3.26 -14.30 -17.55
CA ALA A 22 4.28 -14.64 -16.56
C ALA A 22 4.17 -16.15 -16.24
N ALA A 23 5.30 -16.86 -16.29
CA ALA A 23 5.31 -18.27 -15.95
C ALA A 23 4.88 -18.46 -14.49
N CYS A 24 4.16 -19.55 -14.18
CA CYS A 24 3.77 -19.85 -12.80
C CYS A 24 5.01 -20.04 -11.92
N TYR A 25 4.92 -19.62 -10.67
CA TYR A 25 5.96 -19.85 -9.67
C TYR A 25 6.00 -21.33 -9.25
N ASP A 26 7.19 -21.90 -9.14
CA ASP A 26 7.38 -23.30 -8.73
C ASP A 26 7.66 -23.38 -7.23
N VAL A 27 6.65 -23.76 -6.45
CA VAL A 27 6.77 -23.78 -4.98
C VAL A 27 7.78 -24.82 -4.49
N SER A 28 8.05 -25.87 -5.27
CA SER A 28 9.10 -26.86 -4.95
C SER A 28 10.50 -26.27 -4.95
N LYS A 29 10.67 -25.11 -5.60
CA LYS A 29 11.90 -24.33 -5.66
C LYS A 29 11.94 -23.17 -4.66
N ASN A 30 10.96 -23.09 -3.74
CA ASN A 30 10.73 -21.95 -2.86
C ASN A 30 10.41 -20.64 -3.59
N GLU A 31 9.66 -20.72 -4.70
CA GLU A 31 9.16 -19.55 -5.42
C GLU A 31 7.66 -19.33 -5.15
N PRO A 32 7.18 -18.06 -5.13
CA PRO A 32 7.97 -16.83 -5.21
C PRO A 32 8.73 -16.56 -3.90
N SER A 33 9.90 -15.91 -3.99
CA SER A 33 10.66 -15.44 -2.82
C SER A 33 10.37 -14.00 -2.44
N GLU A 34 9.75 -13.24 -3.34
CA GLU A 34 9.42 -11.81 -3.18
C GLU A 34 8.02 -11.57 -3.74
N LEU A 35 7.25 -10.71 -3.05
CA LEU A 35 5.90 -10.30 -3.44
C LEU A 35 5.71 -8.81 -3.17
N SER A 36 4.82 -8.17 -3.93
CA SER A 36 4.37 -6.80 -3.68
C SER A 36 2.86 -6.68 -3.70
N GLY A 37 2.34 -5.67 -3.02
CA GLY A 37 0.95 -5.25 -3.10
C GLY A 37 0.40 -4.76 -1.75
N HIS A 38 -0.92 -4.76 -1.63
CA HIS A 38 -1.62 -4.17 -0.48
C HIS A 38 -1.79 -5.18 0.65
N LEU A 39 -1.13 -4.95 1.79
CA LEU A 39 -1.29 -5.78 2.99
C LEU A 39 -2.60 -5.44 3.70
N SER A 40 -3.42 -6.43 4.01
CA SER A 40 -4.63 -6.28 4.83
C SER A 40 -4.64 -7.27 5.99
N HIS A 41 -5.19 -6.87 7.14
CA HIS A 41 -5.46 -7.78 8.25
C HIS A 41 -6.96 -8.07 8.32
N ARG A 42 -7.31 -9.35 8.26
CA ARG A 42 -8.68 -9.88 8.15
C ARG A 42 -8.97 -10.86 9.29
N ILE A 43 -10.25 -11.05 9.60
CA ILE A 43 -10.71 -12.10 10.51
C ILE A 43 -11.36 -13.19 9.68
N PHE A 44 -10.85 -14.41 9.81
CA PHE A 44 -11.36 -15.60 9.15
C PHE A 44 -12.20 -16.45 10.09
N PRO A 45 -13.18 -17.20 9.58
CA PRO A 45 -13.89 -18.21 10.37
C PRO A 45 -13.00 -19.44 10.58
N GLY A 46 -12.75 -19.77 11.84
CA GLY A 46 -12.08 -20.99 12.28
C GLY A 46 -13.05 -22.10 12.70
N PRO A 47 -12.64 -23.02 13.57
CA PRO A 47 -13.50 -24.09 14.07
C PRO A 47 -14.76 -23.57 14.79
N PRO A 48 -15.86 -24.35 14.80
CA PRO A 48 -15.94 -25.72 14.27
C PRO A 48 -16.28 -25.83 12.79
N ASN A 49 -16.98 -24.87 12.17
CA ASN A 49 -17.51 -25.02 10.81
C ASN A 49 -16.69 -24.31 9.73
N PHE A 50 -15.86 -23.33 10.10
CA PHE A 50 -15.06 -22.53 9.15
C PHE A 50 -15.90 -21.75 8.13
N GLU A 51 -17.11 -21.35 8.50
CA GLU A 51 -18.06 -20.65 7.64
C GLU A 51 -18.33 -19.22 8.09
N ASP A 52 -18.63 -18.99 9.36
CA ASP A 52 -19.16 -17.71 9.84
C ASP A 52 -18.91 -17.46 11.33
N VAL A 53 -18.04 -16.47 11.62
CA VAL A 53 -17.75 -16.01 12.97
C VAL A 53 -18.99 -15.48 13.70
N GLN A 54 -20.00 -14.97 12.98
CA GLN A 54 -21.24 -14.48 13.57
C GLN A 54 -22.18 -15.61 13.98
N LYS A 55 -21.95 -16.84 13.48
CA LYS A 55 -22.72 -18.05 13.84
C LYS A 55 -22.01 -18.93 14.85
N GLY A 56 -20.88 -18.49 15.40
CA GLY A 56 -20.18 -19.16 16.50
C GLY A 56 -18.84 -19.79 16.14
N ASP A 57 -18.34 -19.60 14.91
CA ASP A 57 -16.97 -20.01 14.57
C ASP A 57 -15.93 -19.13 15.27
N THR A 58 -14.80 -19.74 15.63
CA THR A 58 -13.69 -19.08 16.31
C THR A 58 -13.05 -18.06 15.36
N PRO A 59 -12.89 -16.78 15.76
CA PRO A 59 -12.23 -15.80 14.90
C PRO A 59 -10.72 -16.07 14.78
N GLU A 60 -10.23 -16.24 13.56
CA GLU A 60 -8.81 -16.41 13.25
C GLU A 60 -8.27 -15.13 12.58
N PRO A 61 -7.49 -14.29 13.28
CA PRO A 61 -6.84 -13.13 12.67
C PRO A 61 -5.73 -13.56 11.72
N GLY A 62 -5.66 -12.95 10.54
CA GLY A 62 -4.60 -13.24 9.57
C GLY A 62 -4.32 -12.10 8.61
N TYR A 63 -3.17 -12.18 7.94
CA TYR A 63 -2.73 -11.20 6.96
C TYR A 63 -2.92 -11.72 5.54
N VAL A 64 -3.46 -10.87 4.67
CA VAL A 64 -3.61 -11.11 3.24
C VAL A 64 -2.91 -10.02 2.47
N LEU A 65 -1.97 -10.39 1.62
CA LEU A 65 -1.40 -9.53 0.61
C LEU A 65 -2.24 -9.64 -0.67
N LYS A 66 -2.82 -8.52 -1.10
CA LYS A 66 -3.46 -8.39 -2.41
C LYS A 66 -2.41 -7.95 -3.43
N LEU A 67 -2.09 -8.82 -4.38
CA LEU A 67 -1.09 -8.58 -5.42
C LEU A 67 -1.60 -7.58 -6.45
N ASP A 68 -0.68 -6.84 -7.06
CA ASP A 68 -0.97 -5.92 -8.16
C ASP A 68 -1.41 -6.67 -9.43
N GLU A 69 -0.81 -7.84 -9.67
CA GLU A 69 -1.13 -8.72 -10.78
C GLU A 69 -1.41 -10.15 -10.31
N PRO A 70 -2.41 -10.86 -10.88
CA PRO A 70 -2.64 -12.25 -10.57
C PRO A 70 -1.45 -13.15 -10.95
N ILE A 71 -1.19 -14.16 -10.13
CA ILE A 71 -0.14 -15.17 -10.30
C ILE A 71 -0.74 -16.58 -10.32
N CYS A 72 0.06 -17.56 -10.73
CA CYS A 72 -0.24 -18.98 -10.57
C CYS A 72 0.95 -19.71 -9.93
N ILE A 73 0.70 -20.89 -9.36
CA ILE A 73 1.72 -21.74 -8.76
C ILE A 73 1.71 -23.15 -9.35
N THR A 74 2.85 -23.83 -9.27
CA THR A 74 3.05 -25.23 -9.66
C THR A 74 4.08 -25.89 -8.74
N GLY A 75 4.43 -27.15 -8.99
CA GLY A 75 5.46 -27.87 -8.24
C GLY A 75 4.97 -28.62 -7.00
N ASP A 76 3.65 -28.72 -6.81
CA ASP A 76 3.02 -29.47 -5.72
C ASP A 76 1.66 -30.02 -6.19
N ASP A 77 1.19 -31.13 -5.62
CA ASP A 77 -0.07 -31.79 -5.99
C ASP A 77 -1.32 -30.93 -5.68
N PHE A 78 -1.20 -29.97 -4.76
CA PHE A 78 -2.26 -29.01 -4.42
C PHE A 78 -2.18 -27.71 -5.25
N ALA A 79 -1.19 -27.58 -6.15
CA ALA A 79 -1.02 -26.41 -7.02
C ALA A 79 -1.64 -26.65 -8.42
N ASP A 80 -2.55 -25.79 -8.85
CA ASP A 80 -3.11 -25.79 -10.21
C ASP A 80 -2.55 -24.62 -11.04
N PRO A 81 -1.68 -24.86 -12.05
CA PRO A 81 -1.12 -23.79 -12.87
C PRO A 81 -2.13 -23.09 -13.77
N LYS A 82 -3.37 -23.58 -13.89
CA LYS A 82 -4.46 -22.92 -14.63
C LYS A 82 -5.22 -21.93 -13.77
N TYR A 83 -5.09 -22.02 -12.45
CA TYR A 83 -5.81 -21.15 -11.52
C TYR A 83 -4.94 -19.94 -11.17
N MET A 84 -5.34 -18.79 -11.72
CA MET A 84 -4.73 -17.49 -11.39
C MET A 84 -5.43 -16.89 -10.16
N PHE A 85 -4.64 -16.34 -9.25
CA PHE A 85 -5.13 -15.69 -8.03
C PHE A 85 -4.25 -14.49 -7.68
N ASP A 86 -4.78 -13.57 -6.88
CA ASP A 86 -4.11 -12.32 -6.52
C ASP A 86 -4.13 -12.06 -5.00
N GLU A 87 -4.47 -13.06 -4.19
CA GLU A 87 -4.43 -12.95 -2.73
C GLU A 87 -3.55 -14.05 -2.15
N VAL A 88 -2.57 -13.64 -1.33
CA VAL A 88 -1.62 -14.52 -0.63
C VAL A 88 -1.82 -14.38 0.86
N GLN A 89 -1.91 -15.49 1.59
CA GLN A 89 -1.91 -15.47 3.04
C GLN A 89 -0.47 -15.39 3.54
N LEU A 90 -0.18 -14.35 4.33
CA LEU A 90 1.13 -14.14 4.92
C LEU A 90 1.13 -14.56 6.38
N VAL A 91 2.14 -15.33 6.76
CA VAL A 91 2.34 -15.80 8.13
C VAL A 91 3.48 -14.98 8.77
N PRO A 92 3.20 -14.15 9.79
CA PRO A 92 4.26 -13.47 10.54
C PRO A 92 5.12 -14.47 11.31
N ASN A 93 6.33 -14.05 11.66
CA ASN A 93 7.18 -14.70 12.64
C ASN A 93 7.44 -13.72 13.82
N GLU A 94 8.18 -14.17 14.83
CA GLU A 94 8.45 -13.37 16.04
C GLU A 94 9.12 -12.00 15.75
N THR A 95 9.89 -11.88 14.68
CA THR A 95 10.59 -10.64 14.30
C THR A 95 9.75 -9.76 13.37
N THR A 96 8.82 -10.33 12.60
CA THR A 96 8.03 -9.61 11.59
C THR A 96 6.63 -9.20 12.07
N GLU A 97 6.12 -9.77 13.17
CA GLU A 97 4.78 -9.49 13.70
C GLU A 97 4.51 -7.98 13.90
N LYS A 98 5.44 -7.28 14.58
CA LYS A 98 5.30 -5.84 14.83
C LYS A 98 5.29 -5.03 13.53
N ASP A 99 6.09 -5.45 12.56
CA ASP A 99 6.25 -4.76 11.29
C ASP A 99 5.05 -4.96 10.38
N MET A 100 4.47 -6.16 10.37
CA MET A 100 3.21 -6.44 9.67
C MET A 100 2.03 -5.71 10.31
N ALA A 101 1.95 -5.68 11.65
CA ALA A 101 0.92 -4.90 12.34
C ALA A 101 1.05 -3.40 12.02
N ARG A 102 2.30 -2.93 11.93
CA ARG A 102 2.63 -1.56 11.55
C ARG A 102 2.22 -1.26 10.10
N LEU A 103 2.49 -2.16 9.17
CA LEU A 103 2.25 -1.97 7.74
C LEU A 103 0.88 -2.48 7.29
N ARG A 104 -0.03 -2.80 8.23
CA ARG A 104 -1.41 -3.13 7.91
C ARG A 104 -2.04 -2.02 7.07
N ASP A 105 -2.82 -2.41 6.06
CA ASP A 105 -3.56 -1.55 5.16
C ASP A 105 -2.63 -0.54 4.45
N ALA A 106 -1.49 -1.05 3.97
CA ALA A 106 -0.47 -0.30 3.24
C ALA A 106 0.09 -1.12 2.09
N GLU A 107 0.64 -0.43 1.09
CA GLU A 107 1.41 -1.04 0.02
C GLU A 107 2.80 -1.47 0.54
N VAL A 108 3.17 -2.72 0.29
CA VAL A 108 4.37 -3.35 0.85
C VAL A 108 5.15 -4.16 -0.18
N PHE A 109 6.47 -4.25 0.04
CA PHE A 109 7.31 -5.32 -0.49
C PHE A 109 7.55 -6.35 0.61
N VAL A 110 7.45 -7.62 0.26
CA VAL A 110 7.53 -8.75 1.20
C VAL A 110 8.52 -9.77 0.66
N ASP A 111 9.59 -10.01 1.42
CA ASP A 111 10.41 -11.19 1.23
C ASP A 111 9.74 -12.35 1.96
N VAL A 112 9.57 -13.48 1.29
CA VAL A 112 8.89 -14.64 1.84
C VAL A 112 9.78 -15.89 1.83
N LEU A 113 9.40 -16.84 2.68
CA LEU A 113 10.01 -18.16 2.82
C LEU A 113 8.93 -19.22 2.77
N ASN A 114 9.33 -20.41 2.32
CA ASN A 114 8.51 -21.61 2.27
C ASN A 114 7.12 -21.37 1.63
N PRO A 115 7.04 -20.78 0.43
CA PRO A 115 5.77 -20.65 -0.28
C PRO A 115 5.16 -22.04 -0.48
N MET A 116 3.88 -22.21 -0.16
CA MET A 116 3.19 -23.49 -0.30
C MET A 116 1.70 -23.31 -0.64
N PRO A 117 1.09 -24.24 -1.38
CA PRO A 117 -0.33 -24.20 -1.67
C PRO A 117 -1.21 -24.35 -0.41
N ALA A 118 -2.45 -23.91 -0.51
CA ALA A 118 -3.49 -24.25 0.46
C ALA A 118 -3.76 -25.76 0.47
N MET A 119 -3.77 -26.38 1.65
CA MET A 119 -3.96 -27.82 1.82
C MET A 119 -5.05 -28.15 2.84
N THR A 120 -5.43 -27.21 3.71
CA THR A 120 -6.38 -27.43 4.80
C THR A 120 -7.39 -26.29 4.87
N ALA A 121 -8.47 -26.49 5.63
CA ALA A 121 -9.45 -25.44 5.91
C ALA A 121 -8.87 -24.26 6.72
N HIS A 122 -7.69 -24.41 7.33
CA HIS A 122 -6.97 -23.32 8.00
C HIS A 122 -6.10 -22.49 7.04
N HIS A 123 -6.00 -22.90 5.78
CA HIS A 123 -5.28 -22.18 4.73
C HIS A 123 -6.29 -21.33 3.96
N HIS A 124 -6.36 -20.06 4.32
CA HIS A 124 -7.38 -19.14 3.87
C HIS A 124 -7.13 -18.60 2.45
N ARG A 125 -5.94 -18.78 1.86
CA ARG A 125 -5.61 -18.32 0.49
C ARG A 125 -4.85 -19.35 -0.32
N PRO A 126 -4.94 -19.32 -1.67
CA PRO A 126 -4.33 -20.33 -2.55
C PRO A 126 -2.82 -20.53 -2.33
N LEU A 127 -2.13 -19.46 -1.94
CA LEU A 127 -0.72 -19.48 -1.55
C LEU A 127 -0.57 -18.99 -0.10
N LEU A 128 0.18 -19.75 0.69
CA LEU A 128 0.67 -19.37 2.02
C LEU A 128 2.17 -19.16 1.94
N ALA A 129 2.69 -18.13 2.62
CA ALA A 129 4.12 -17.92 2.73
C ALA A 129 4.49 -17.26 4.07
N TRP A 130 5.67 -17.59 4.60
CA TRP A 130 6.18 -17.01 5.85
C TRP A 130 6.97 -15.75 5.55
N VAL A 131 6.64 -14.67 6.25
CA VAL A 131 7.31 -13.38 6.02
C VAL A 131 8.71 -13.42 6.61
N LYS A 132 9.72 -13.22 5.77
CA LYS A 132 11.12 -13.05 6.16
C LYS A 132 11.42 -11.59 6.48
N ALA A 133 10.97 -10.69 5.62
CA ALA A 133 11.12 -9.25 5.78
C ALA A 133 9.93 -8.56 5.11
N ILE A 134 9.59 -7.37 5.61
CA ILE A 134 8.53 -6.55 5.04
C ILE A 134 8.93 -5.08 5.12
N SER A 135 8.67 -4.34 4.05
CA SER A 135 8.92 -2.91 3.97
C SER A 135 7.78 -2.23 3.24
N SER A 136 7.62 -0.91 3.42
CA SER A 136 6.70 -0.16 2.59
C SER A 136 7.22 -0.14 1.15
N SER A 137 6.36 -0.37 0.16
CA SER A 137 6.72 -0.31 -1.26
C SER A 137 6.80 1.12 -1.80
N ARG A 138 6.61 2.11 -0.93
CA ARG A 138 6.59 3.52 -1.31
C ARG A 138 7.95 4.00 -1.77
N ASP A 139 8.08 4.26 -3.07
CA ASP A 139 9.15 5.09 -3.61
C ASP A 139 8.75 6.57 -3.55
N ILE A 140 9.34 7.30 -2.60
CA ILE A 140 9.16 8.74 -2.45
C ILE A 140 9.62 9.50 -3.71
N THR A 141 10.53 8.92 -4.49
CA THR A 141 11.06 9.54 -5.72
C THR A 141 10.10 9.44 -6.91
N GLU A 142 9.24 8.41 -6.97
CA GLU A 142 8.15 8.31 -7.96
C GLU A 142 7.07 9.37 -7.74
N SER A 143 6.92 9.86 -6.51
CA SER A 143 5.98 10.92 -6.18
C SER A 143 6.47 12.31 -6.60
N TYR A 144 7.73 12.46 -7.04
CA TYR A 144 8.36 13.76 -7.29
C TYR A 144 7.53 14.67 -8.21
N GLY A 145 7.29 15.90 -7.75
CA GLY A 145 6.55 16.91 -8.52
C GLY A 145 5.04 16.70 -8.57
N THR A 146 4.51 15.73 -7.82
CA THR A 146 3.06 15.48 -7.69
C THR A 146 2.49 16.07 -6.40
N ALA A 147 1.16 16.07 -6.30
CA ALA A 147 0.46 16.42 -5.07
C ALA A 147 0.78 15.46 -3.91
N ALA A 148 1.20 14.22 -4.19
CA ALA A 148 1.65 13.28 -3.16
C ALA A 148 2.84 13.86 -2.40
N THR A 149 3.91 14.32 -3.08
CA THR A 149 5.10 14.95 -2.43
C THR A 149 4.74 16.07 -1.47
N THR A 150 3.71 16.88 -1.77
CA THR A 150 3.24 17.94 -0.87
C THR A 150 2.65 17.38 0.42
N ILE A 151 1.91 16.27 0.33
CA ILE A 151 1.38 15.54 1.49
C ILE A 151 2.52 14.91 2.29
N GLU A 152 3.50 14.28 1.64
CA GLU A 152 4.64 13.67 2.33
C GLU A 152 5.45 14.71 3.10
N ALA A 153 5.76 15.83 2.45
CA ALA A 153 6.50 16.94 3.06
C ALA A 153 5.72 17.57 4.21
N PHE A 154 4.38 17.66 4.11
CA PHE A 154 3.53 18.07 5.20
C PHE A 154 3.66 17.15 6.40
N TYR A 155 3.49 15.83 6.24
CA TYR A 155 3.62 14.88 7.34
C TYR A 155 5.04 14.80 7.91
N ALA A 156 6.07 14.96 7.08
CA ALA A 156 7.46 15.06 7.55
C ALA A 156 7.67 16.29 8.44
N ALA A 157 7.11 17.45 8.06
CA ALA A 157 7.17 18.64 8.88
C ALA A 157 6.39 18.47 10.21
N LEU A 158 5.24 17.78 10.19
CA LEU A 158 4.52 17.43 11.42
C LEU A 158 5.31 16.47 12.31
N HIS A 159 5.97 15.47 11.72
CA HIS A 159 6.83 14.52 12.43
C HIS A 159 7.93 15.26 13.21
N SER A 160 8.54 16.28 12.60
CA SER A 160 9.55 17.12 13.25
C SER A 160 8.98 18.18 14.22
N GLY A 161 7.65 18.24 14.40
CA GLY A 161 7.00 19.29 15.20
C GLY A 161 7.09 20.70 14.59
N ASP A 162 7.52 20.82 13.32
CA ASP A 162 7.67 22.09 12.62
C ASP A 162 6.36 22.51 11.96
N GLY A 163 5.45 23.02 12.79
CA GLY A 163 4.19 23.59 12.36
C GLY A 163 4.34 24.79 11.41
N LYS A 164 5.46 25.52 11.49
CA LYS A 164 5.73 26.63 10.56
C LYS A 164 5.94 26.08 9.15
N LEU A 165 6.82 25.10 8.98
CA LEU A 165 7.04 24.44 7.70
C LEU A 165 5.77 23.71 7.24
N ALA A 166 5.12 22.93 8.12
CA ALA A 166 3.92 22.19 7.79
C ALA A 166 2.81 23.10 7.24
N SER A 167 2.59 24.26 7.87
CA SER A 167 1.58 25.21 7.41
C SER A 167 1.81 25.72 5.98
N THR A 168 3.06 25.68 5.46
CA THR A 168 3.35 26.14 4.09
C THR A 168 2.81 25.23 2.99
N PHE A 169 2.48 23.98 3.32
CA PHE A 169 1.90 23.00 2.39
C PHE A 169 0.37 23.04 2.34
N VAL A 170 -0.27 23.78 3.24
CA VAL A 170 -1.73 23.95 3.30
C VAL A 170 -2.13 25.25 2.59
N VAL A 171 -3.32 25.28 1.98
CA VAL A 171 -3.82 26.51 1.33
C VAL A 171 -3.79 27.71 2.30
N PRO A 172 -3.25 28.88 1.89
CA PRO A 172 -2.98 30.00 2.82
C PRO A 172 -4.20 30.53 3.59
N GLU A 173 -5.41 30.37 3.06
CA GLU A 173 -6.63 30.81 3.72
C GLU A 173 -6.91 30.03 5.02
N LYS A 174 -6.38 28.81 5.14
CA LYS A 174 -6.56 27.93 6.31
C LYS A 174 -5.48 28.07 7.37
N THR A 175 -4.36 28.71 7.07
CA THR A 175 -3.17 28.71 7.94
C THR A 175 -3.07 29.96 8.83
N ARG A 176 -3.90 30.98 8.58
CA ARG A 176 -3.89 32.24 9.36
C ARG A 176 -4.33 32.04 10.82
N LYS A 177 -5.23 31.10 11.07
CA LYS A 177 -5.78 30.80 12.41
C LYS A 177 -6.40 29.39 12.45
N GLY A 178 -6.59 28.84 13.64
CA GLY A 178 -7.21 27.52 13.82
C GLY A 178 -6.22 26.36 13.65
N ALA A 179 -6.74 25.17 13.39
CA ALA A 179 -5.99 23.91 13.45
C ALA A 179 -4.79 23.81 12.49
N PHE A 180 -4.81 24.52 11.36
CA PHE A 180 -3.68 24.56 10.41
C PHE A 180 -2.74 25.74 10.61
N SER A 181 -2.92 26.54 11.67
CA SER A 181 -1.95 27.58 12.00
C SER A 181 -0.64 26.99 12.50
N ALA A 182 0.47 27.66 12.21
CA ALA A 182 1.80 27.20 12.61
C ALA A 182 1.89 26.90 14.11
N GLN A 183 1.32 27.78 14.94
CA GLN A 183 1.29 27.61 16.39
C GLN A 183 0.47 26.38 16.82
N ALA A 184 -0.71 26.16 16.23
CA ALA A 184 -1.54 25.01 16.55
C ALA A 184 -0.87 23.70 16.14
N LEU A 185 -0.27 23.66 14.94
CA LEU A 185 0.44 22.48 14.44
C LEU A 185 1.67 22.17 15.30
N THR A 186 2.53 23.14 15.59
CA THR A 186 3.68 22.94 16.49
C THR A 186 3.24 22.52 17.88
N GLY A 187 2.22 23.17 18.43
CA GLY A 187 1.73 22.90 19.78
C GLY A 187 1.22 21.47 19.95
N PHE A 188 0.44 20.96 18.99
CA PHE A 188 -0.11 19.61 19.06
C PHE A 188 0.91 18.54 18.64
N TYR A 189 1.48 18.66 17.43
CA TYR A 189 2.33 17.61 16.88
C TYR A 189 3.73 17.58 17.50
N GLY A 190 4.25 18.73 17.96
CA GLY A 190 5.53 18.80 18.66
C GLY A 190 5.48 18.28 20.11
N SER A 191 4.29 18.10 20.70
CA SER A 191 4.13 17.56 22.06
C SER A 191 3.87 16.06 22.10
N LEU A 192 3.84 15.38 20.96
CA LEU A 192 3.56 13.95 20.88
C LEU A 192 4.69 13.15 21.53
N SER A 193 4.32 12.11 22.29
CA SER A 193 5.30 11.20 22.90
C SER A 193 5.93 10.25 21.88
N GLU A 194 5.20 9.93 20.81
CA GLU A 194 5.76 9.35 19.59
C GLU A 194 5.32 10.22 18.41
N PRO A 195 6.27 10.76 17.62
CA PRO A 195 5.95 11.67 16.51
C PRO A 195 4.98 11.08 15.50
N ILE A 196 4.16 11.94 14.89
CA ILE A 196 3.30 11.50 13.80
C ILE A 196 4.12 10.98 12.63
N THR A 197 3.76 9.80 12.15
CA THR A 197 4.44 9.13 11.04
C THR A 197 3.41 8.76 10.01
N LEU A 198 3.59 9.25 8.78
CA LEU A 198 2.80 8.81 7.62
C LEU A 198 3.18 7.37 7.31
N VAL A 199 2.21 6.47 7.44
CA VAL A 199 2.37 5.03 7.21
C VAL A 199 2.15 4.71 5.74
N ASP A 200 1.10 5.29 5.14
CA ASP A 200 0.75 5.03 3.76
C ASP A 200 0.06 6.23 3.10
N ILE A 201 0.15 6.31 1.78
CA ILE A 201 -0.53 7.28 0.92
C ILE A 201 -0.93 6.60 -0.40
N HIS A 202 -2.23 6.61 -0.71
CA HIS A 202 -2.75 6.06 -1.94
C HIS A 202 -3.62 7.08 -2.68
N ARG A 203 -3.42 7.23 -3.99
CA ARG A 203 -4.21 8.14 -4.82
C ARG A 203 -5.58 7.51 -5.13
N THR A 204 -6.64 8.05 -4.54
CA THR A 204 -8.01 7.57 -4.75
C THR A 204 -8.78 8.36 -5.83
N GLY A 205 -8.16 9.36 -6.44
CA GLY A 205 -8.77 10.18 -7.48
C GLY A 205 -7.87 11.36 -7.83
N ASP A 206 -8.33 12.25 -8.71
CA ASP A 206 -7.39 13.18 -9.35
C ASP A 206 -6.66 14.13 -8.41
N SER A 207 -7.39 14.59 -7.41
CA SER A 207 -6.91 15.46 -6.34
C SER A 207 -7.14 14.87 -4.96
N ARG A 208 -7.44 13.56 -4.87
CA ARG A 208 -7.81 12.89 -3.62
C ARG A 208 -6.85 11.77 -3.27
N PHE A 209 -6.43 11.76 -2.02
CA PHE A 209 -5.50 10.78 -1.47
C PHE A 209 -6.07 10.23 -0.17
N ALA A 210 -6.06 8.92 -0.02
CA ALA A 210 -6.22 8.29 1.28
C ALA A 210 -4.84 8.21 1.94
N VAL A 211 -4.76 8.54 3.23
CA VAL A 211 -3.53 8.40 4.01
C VAL A 211 -3.81 7.65 5.30
N ARG A 212 -2.81 6.90 5.76
CA ARG A 212 -2.77 6.28 7.10
C ARG A 212 -1.58 6.84 7.85
N TYR A 213 -1.77 7.16 9.13
CA TYR A 213 -0.74 7.73 9.97
C TYR A 213 -0.82 7.16 11.38
N ARG A 214 0.30 7.20 12.11
CA ARG A 214 0.32 6.85 13.53
C ARG A 214 0.98 7.92 14.37
N PHE A 215 0.63 8.01 15.64
CA PHE A 215 1.35 8.77 16.65
C PHE A 215 1.01 8.27 18.06
N ARG A 216 1.69 8.78 19.08
CA ARG A 216 1.28 8.62 20.48
C ARG A 216 1.19 9.98 21.18
N ASN A 217 0.10 10.19 21.90
CA ASN A 217 -0.09 11.33 22.79
C ASN A 217 -0.18 10.83 24.24
N GLY A 218 0.93 10.89 24.98
CA GLY A 218 1.03 10.32 26.32
C GLY A 218 0.82 8.81 26.28
N LYS A 219 -0.27 8.31 26.89
CA LYS A 219 -0.65 6.88 26.88
C LYS A 219 -1.51 6.49 25.67
N GLN A 220 -2.12 7.46 25.00
CA GLN A 220 -3.03 7.21 23.90
C GLN A 220 -2.25 6.97 22.60
N ALA A 221 -2.30 5.74 22.09
CA ALA A 221 -1.82 5.42 20.75
C ALA A 221 -2.89 5.82 19.72
N CYS A 222 -2.43 6.34 18.59
CA CYS A 222 -3.25 6.61 17.43
C CYS A 222 -2.74 5.85 16.22
N ASP A 223 -3.66 5.15 15.55
CA ASP A 223 -3.50 4.61 14.22
C ASP A 223 -4.71 5.09 13.40
N GLY A 224 -4.52 6.20 12.69
CA GLY A 224 -5.57 6.98 12.08
C GLY A 224 -5.45 7.05 10.55
N SER A 225 -6.51 7.49 9.91
CA SER A 225 -6.60 7.65 8.47
C SER A 225 -7.40 8.88 8.09
N ALA A 226 -7.08 9.44 6.93
CA ALA A 226 -7.77 10.62 6.42
C ALA A 226 -7.86 10.59 4.89
N VAL A 227 -8.86 11.28 4.36
CA VAL A 227 -8.88 11.70 2.96
C VAL A 227 -8.34 13.11 2.86
N ILE A 228 -7.32 13.28 2.03
CA ILE A 228 -6.73 14.57 1.70
C ILE A 228 -7.19 14.99 0.31
N THR A 229 -7.75 16.20 0.22
CA THR A 229 -8.03 16.87 -1.05
C THR A 229 -6.94 17.91 -1.30
N THR A 230 -6.36 17.88 -2.50
CA THR A 230 -5.31 18.80 -2.94
C THR A 230 -5.83 19.77 -4.01
N VAL A 231 -5.11 20.86 -4.22
CA VAL A 231 -5.40 21.83 -5.30
C VAL A 231 -4.10 22.40 -5.84
N LYS A 232 -4.00 22.52 -7.16
CA LYS A 232 -2.87 23.18 -7.82
C LYS A 232 -3.14 24.68 -7.98
N ARG A 233 -2.23 25.53 -7.49
CA ARG A 233 -2.30 27.00 -7.60
C ARG A 233 -0.93 27.55 -7.97
N GLY A 234 -0.86 28.32 -9.06
CA GLY A 234 0.40 28.91 -9.52
C GLY A 234 1.51 27.88 -9.75
N GLY A 235 1.16 26.70 -10.26
CA GLY A 235 2.11 25.60 -10.52
C GLY A 235 2.50 24.77 -9.30
N ARG A 236 2.00 25.10 -8.10
CA ARG A 236 2.29 24.37 -6.85
C ARG A 236 1.06 23.65 -6.33
N ASP A 237 1.24 22.44 -5.80
CA ASP A 237 0.18 21.71 -5.11
C ASP A 237 0.07 22.16 -3.64
N PHE A 238 -1.17 22.20 -3.14
CA PHE A 238 -1.48 22.53 -1.76
C PHE A 238 -2.51 21.56 -1.20
N ILE A 239 -2.42 21.26 0.09
CA ILE A 239 -3.48 20.60 0.84
C ILE A 239 -4.64 21.59 0.99
N GLN A 240 -5.75 21.29 0.31
CA GLN A 240 -6.99 22.07 0.40
C GLN A 240 -7.81 21.65 1.61
N ALA A 241 -7.92 20.35 1.89
CA ALA A 241 -8.69 19.82 3.01
C ALA A 241 -8.12 18.49 3.48
N ILE A 242 -8.24 18.23 4.78
CA ILE A 242 -7.99 16.94 5.40
C ILE A 242 -9.27 16.56 6.13
N ARG A 243 -9.79 15.36 5.86
CA ARG A 243 -10.96 14.81 6.54
C ARG A 243 -10.56 13.47 7.16
N ALA A 244 -10.39 13.46 8.48
CA ALA A 244 -10.17 12.22 9.22
C ALA A 244 -11.33 11.24 8.95
N GLN A 245 -11.00 9.99 8.67
CA GLN A 245 -11.96 8.91 8.45
C GLN A 245 -12.11 8.07 9.72
N ASN A 246 -11.00 7.78 10.40
CA ASN A 246 -10.99 7.35 11.78
C ASN A 246 -10.08 8.30 12.57
N GLY A 247 -10.69 8.93 13.56
CA GLY A 247 -10.02 9.84 14.47
C GLY A 247 -9.65 9.05 15.70
N CYS A 248 -8.37 8.83 15.89
CA CYS A 248 -7.81 9.21 17.17
C CYS A 248 -7.56 10.74 17.14
#